data_AF-A0A085NGR6-F1
#
_entry.id   AF-A0A085NGR6-F1
#
_cell.length_a   1.000
_cell.length_b   1.000
_cell.length_c   1.000
_cell.angle_alpha   90.00
_cell.angle_beta   90.00
_cell.angle_gamma   90.00
#
_symmetry.space_group_name_H-M   'P 1'
#
loop_
_entity.id
_entity.type
_entity.pdbx_description
1 polymer ?
#
loop_
_entity_poly.entity_id
_entity_poly.type
_entity_poly.pdbx_seq_one_letter_code
_entity_poly.pdbx_strand_id
1 'polypeptide(L)'
;MKVSGEIACTGIENAVAFKDELDQIIAKEKYLPEQIFNVYETSWFWKCIPERTYTQHQFKTVPGHKVNKDCVTLLLGGNVARFKL
;
A
#
# COMPACT_ATOMS: atom_id res chain seq x y z
N MET A 1 19.39 19.61 -4.78
CA MET A 1 18.62 18.75 -5.70
C MET A 1 17.28 19.42 -5.96
N LYS A 2 17.05 19.91 -7.17
CA LYS A 2 15.77 20.46 -7.60
C LYS A 2 14.98 19.31 -8.22
N VAL A 3 14.02 18.76 -7.48
CA VAL A 3 13.10 17.75 -8.05
C VAL A 3 12.13 18.52 -8.95
N SER A 4 12.19 18.25 -10.25
CA SER A 4 11.33 18.84 -11.26
C SER A 4 9.86 18.49 -10.97
N GLY A 5 8.98 19.50 -10.98
CA GLY A 5 7.55 19.37 -10.72
C GLY A 5 6.74 18.71 -11.86
N GLU A 6 7.39 18.27 -12.93
CA GLU A 6 6.74 17.65 -14.09
C GLU A 6 6.20 16.24 -13.79
N ILE A 7 6.86 15.49 -12.90
CA ILE A 7 6.43 14.13 -12.51
C ILE A 7 5.10 14.16 -11.74
N ALA A 8 4.84 15.23 -10.98
CA ALA A 8 3.61 15.38 -10.21
C ALA A 8 2.40 15.69 -11.11
N CYS A 9 2.55 16.50 -12.16
CA CYS A 9 1.47 16.86 -13.07
C CYS A 9 1.01 15.67 -13.91
N THR A 10 1.97 14.92 -14.47
CA THR A 10 1.69 13.72 -15.27
C THR A 10 0.98 12.62 -14.46
N GLY A 11 1.31 12.46 -13.18
CA GLY A 11 0.59 11.53 -12.29
C GLY A 11 -0.87 11.92 -12.06
N ILE A 12 -1.18 13.23 -11.98
CA ILE A 12 -2.54 13.73 -11.81
C ILE A 12 -3.35 13.51 -13.10
N GLU A 13 -2.79 13.85 -14.25
CA GLU A 13 -3.43 13.65 -15.56
C GLU A 13 -3.75 12.17 -15.82
N ASN A 14 -2.80 11.28 -15.54
CA ASN A 14 -3.01 9.84 -15.67
C ASN A 14 -4.10 9.31 -14.72
N ALA A 15 -4.15 9.82 -13.49
CA ALA A 15 -5.17 9.44 -12.52
C ALA A 15 -6.58 9.93 -12.92
N VAL A 16 -6.68 11.09 -13.58
CA VAL A 16 -7.95 11.60 -14.12
C VAL A 16 -8.40 10.73 -15.29
N ALA A 17 -7.52 10.48 -16.26
CA ALA A 17 -7.84 9.64 -17.42
C ALA A 17 -8.30 8.23 -17.00
N PHE A 18 -7.66 7.63 -16.00
CA PHE A 18 -8.05 6.34 -15.47
C PHE A 18 -9.46 6.34 -14.83
N LYS A 19 -9.84 7.42 -14.13
CA LYS A 19 -11.19 7.53 -13.55
C LYS A 19 -12.26 7.53 -14.64
N ASP A 20 -12.04 8.33 -15.69
CA ASP A 20 -12.98 8.43 -16.81
C ASP A 20 -13.14 7.07 -17.53
N GLU A 21 -12.05 6.33 -17.72
CA GLU A 21 -12.07 4.99 -18.31
C GLU A 21 -12.81 3.99 -17.41
N LEU A 22 -12.54 4.02 -16.10
CA LEU A 22 -13.19 3.13 -15.13
C LEU A 22 -14.70 3.37 -15.09
N ASP A 23 -15.14 4.63 -15.09
CA ASP A 23 -16.56 4.99 -15.09
C ASP A 23 -17.27 4.51 -16.37
N GLN A 24 -16.59 4.60 -17.54
CA GLN A 24 -17.11 4.05 -18.80
C GLN A 24 -17.29 2.53 -18.75
N ILE A 25 -16.32 1.80 -18.18
CA ILE A 25 -16.40 0.34 -18.02
C ILE A 25 -17.56 -0.03 -17.08
N ILE A 26 -17.69 0.67 -15.95
CA ILE A 26 -18.78 0.44 -14.99
C ILE A 26 -20.15 0.63 -15.65
N ALA A 27 -20.33 1.71 -16.40
CA ALA A 27 -21.59 2.00 -17.09
C ALA A 27 -21.89 1.00 -18.21
N LYS A 28 -20.88 0.66 -19.02
CA LYS A 28 -21.02 -0.25 -20.17
C LYS A 28 -21.36 -1.67 -19.75
N GLU A 29 -20.63 -2.20 -18.77
CA GLU A 29 -20.78 -3.57 -18.29
C GLU A 29 -21.87 -3.69 -17.20
N LYS A 30 -22.45 -2.56 -16.77
CA LYS A 30 -23.54 -2.48 -15.80
C LYS A 30 -23.19 -3.11 -14.45
N TYR A 31 -21.96 -2.88 -13.97
CA TYR A 31 -21.53 -3.38 -12.67
C TYR A 31 -22.32 -2.74 -11.53
N LEU A 32 -22.78 -3.58 -10.60
CA LEU A 32 -23.37 -3.12 -9.35
C LEU A 32 -22.28 -2.74 -8.34
N PRO A 33 -22.55 -1.82 -7.39
CA PRO A 33 -21.59 -1.44 -6.35
C PRO A 33 -21.02 -2.61 -5.54
N GLU A 34 -21.79 -3.70 -5.39
CA GLU A 34 -21.39 -4.92 -4.69
C GLU A 34 -20.30 -5.69 -5.44
N GLN A 35 -20.21 -5.51 -6.76
CA GLN A 35 -19.30 -6.21 -7.66
C GLN A 35 -17.98 -5.44 -7.90
N ILE A 36 -17.92 -4.17 -7.48
CA ILE A 36 -16.74 -3.32 -7.67
C ILE A 36 -15.89 -3.41 -6.40
N PHE A 37 -14.70 -4.00 -6.52
CA PHE A 37 -13.74 -4.16 -5.43
C PHE A 37 -12.49 -3.33 -5.67
N ASN A 38 -11.96 -2.74 -4.61
CA ASN A 38 -10.58 -2.25 -4.60
C ASN A 38 -9.76 -3.08 -3.61
N VAL A 39 -8.48 -3.25 -3.92
CA VAL A 39 -7.55 -4.02 -3.11
C VAL A 39 -6.26 -3.22 -2.96
N TYR A 40 -5.73 -3.17 -1.74
CA TYR A 40 -4.48 -2.51 -1.40
C TYR A 40 -3.56 -3.47 -0.65
N GLU A 41 -2.31 -3.54 -1.09
CA GLU A 41 -1.27 -4.30 -0.41
C GLU A 41 -0.54 -3.38 0.58
N THR A 42 -0.41 -3.84 1.83
CA THR A 42 0.38 -3.16 2.84
C THR A 42 1.37 -4.14 3.49
N SER A 43 2.61 -3.70 3.69
CA SER A 43 3.64 -4.48 4.36
C SER A 43 4.02 -3.82 5.67
N TRP A 44 3.90 -4.55 6.78
CA TRP A 44 4.27 -4.09 8.11
C TRP A 44 5.38 -4.97 8.69
N PHE A 45 6.48 -4.37 9.12
CA PHE A 45 7.47 -5.03 9.99
C PHE A 45 6.84 -5.52 11.29
N TRP A 46 6.68 -6.83 11.44
CA TRP A 46 6.06 -7.38 12.65
C TRP A 46 7.00 -7.39 13.85
N LYS A 47 8.32 -7.31 13.60
CA LYS A 47 9.37 -7.14 14.62
C LYS A 47 10.11 -5.80 14.45
N CYS A 48 9.41 -4.68 14.52
CA CYS A 48 10.09 -3.45 14.93
C CYS A 48 10.53 -3.62 16.40
N ILE A 49 11.70 -4.21 16.63
CA ILE A 49 12.33 -4.20 17.95
C ILE A 49 12.46 -2.72 18.33
N PRO A 50 11.88 -2.25 19.45
CA PRO A 50 12.10 -0.89 19.90
C PRO A 50 13.61 -0.72 20.06
N GLU A 51 14.17 0.27 19.38
CA GLU A 51 15.60 0.59 19.36
C GLU A 51 16.20 0.80 20.77
N ARG A 52 15.35 0.91 21.79
CA ARG A 52 15.67 1.14 23.20
C ARG A 52 15.59 -0.09 24.09
N THR A 53 15.25 -1.27 23.59
CA THR A 53 15.32 -2.49 24.40
C THR A 53 16.75 -3.01 24.38
N TYR A 54 17.38 -2.98 25.55
CA TYR A 54 18.76 -3.30 25.95
C TYR A 54 19.44 -4.52 25.26
N THR A 55 18.68 -5.33 24.54
CA THR A 55 19.11 -6.55 23.83
C THR A 55 19.83 -6.26 22.50
N GLN A 56 19.62 -5.11 21.84
CA GLN A 56 20.33 -4.79 20.58
C GLN A 56 21.87 -4.69 20.76
N HIS A 57 22.33 -4.29 21.94
CA HIS A 57 23.77 -4.22 22.21
C HIS A 57 24.44 -5.61 22.23
N GLN A 58 23.67 -6.66 22.55
CA GLN A 58 24.15 -8.05 22.57
C GLN A 58 24.15 -8.69 21.17
N PHE A 59 23.26 -8.26 20.28
CA PHE A 59 23.17 -8.79 18.91
C PHE A 59 24.10 -8.10 17.90
N LYS A 60 24.49 -6.83 18.12
CA LYS A 60 25.49 -6.13 17.31
C LYS A 60 26.90 -6.72 17.43
N THR A 61 27.18 -7.47 18.49
CA THR A 61 28.52 -7.99 18.81
C THR A 61 28.85 -9.31 18.12
N VAL A 62 27.90 -9.92 17.39
CA VAL A 62 28.14 -11.20 16.70
C VAL A 62 28.40 -10.95 15.21
N PRO A 63 29.62 -11.20 14.71
CA PRO A 63 29.91 -11.08 13.28
C PRO A 63 29.01 -12.03 12.48
N GLY A 64 28.23 -11.49 11.53
CA GLY A 64 27.35 -12.28 10.66
C GLY A 64 25.85 -12.24 11.00
N HIS A 65 25.42 -11.51 12.04
CA HIS A 65 23.99 -11.42 12.38
C HIS A 65 23.24 -10.46 11.42
N LYS A 66 22.49 -11.02 10.47
CA LYS A 66 21.51 -10.25 9.68
C LYS A 66 20.30 -9.93 10.55
N VAL A 67 20.01 -8.64 10.73
CA VAL A 67 18.74 -8.20 11.33
C VAL A 67 17.61 -8.76 10.47
N ASN A 68 16.82 -9.66 11.04
CA ASN A 68 15.71 -10.26 10.31
C ASN A 68 14.61 -9.23 10.11
N LYS A 69 14.44 -8.75 8.88
CA LYS A 69 13.35 -7.86 8.47
C LYS A 69 12.10 -8.71 8.24
N ASP A 70 11.62 -9.35 9.31
CA ASP A 70 10.38 -10.08 9.19
C ASP A 70 9.24 -9.06 8.98
N CYS A 71 8.69 -9.00 7.78
CA CYS A 71 7.51 -8.20 7.43
C CYS A 71 6.32 -9.13 7.13
N VAL A 72 5.14 -8.74 7.61
CA VAL A 72 3.87 -9.35 7.23
C VAL A 72 3.28 -8.49 6.12
N THR A 73 3.03 -9.09 4.98
CA THR A 73 2.32 -8.47 3.86
C THR A 73 0.85 -8.84 3.94
N LEU A 74 -0.01 -7.84 3.95
CA LEU A 74 -1.46 -7.96 4.04
C LEU A 74 -2.08 -7.42 2.76
N LEU A 75 -3.06 -8.14 2.23
CA LEU A 75 -3.89 -7.70 1.13
C LEU A 75 -5.26 -7.30 1.69
N LEU A 76 -5.54 -6.00 1.70
CA LEU A 76 -6.78 -5.43 2.24
C LEU A 76 -7.71 -5.10 1.09
N GLY A 77 -8.92 -5.64 1.11
CA GLY A 77 -9.90 -5.42 0.04
C GLY A 77 -11.28 -5.03 0.58
N GLY A 78 -12.02 -4.27 -0.22
CA GLY A 78 -13.40 -3.90 0.08
C GLY A 78 -14.19 -3.56 -1.19
N ASN A 79 -15.51 -3.70 -1.13
CA ASN A 79 -16.39 -3.29 -2.23
C ASN A 79 -17.02 -1.92 -2.00
N VAL A 80 -17.63 -1.37 -3.05
CA VAL A 80 -18.27 -0.05 -3.01
C VAL A 80 -19.56 -0.07 -2.17
N ALA A 81 -20.24 -1.21 -2.08
CA ALA A 81 -21.52 -1.34 -1.38
C ALA A 81 -21.47 -0.92 0.10
N ARG A 82 -20.29 -0.92 0.74
CA ARG A 82 -20.04 -0.66 2.17
C ARG A 82 -20.89 -1.53 3.12
N PHE A 83 -20.33 -1.87 4.27
CA PHE A 83 -21.13 -2.42 5.36
C PHE A 83 -21.94 -1.28 5.99
N LYS A 84 -23.28 -1.31 5.89
CA LYS A 84 -24.15 -0.54 6.78
C LYS A 84 -24.11 -1.22 8.15
N LEU A 85 -23.45 -0.59 9.12
CA LEU A 85 -23.57 -0.92 10.53
C LEU A 85 -24.89 -0.38 11.09
#